data_AF-A0A2X3Y1G4-F1
#
_entry.id   AF-A0A2X3Y1G4-F1
#
_cell.length_a   1.000
_cell.length_b   1.000
_cell.length_c   1.000
_cell.angle_alpha   90.00
_cell.angle_beta   90.00
_cell.angle_gamma   90.00
#
_symmetry.space_group_name_H-M   'P 1'
#
loop_
_entity.id
_entity.type
_entity.pdbx_description
1 polymer ?
#
loop_
_entity_poly.entity_id
_entity_poly.type
_entity_poly.pdbx_seq_one_letter_code
_entity_poly.pdbx_strand_id
1 'polypeptide(L)'
;MIGLNFVYERDELLYSLDLHVELENQFSLDYLDFDNQSFEDVIDYMEFLEFDRYIFVALEESTRLQRLVTYLSDKVDYPVRILEMGDLEKLLSDEKVLSVQKAIENHSGYQRLTALKTEQVFENGRRAFMSAVYPNLTKGLLKHLRVDRLDTFLAENQGLLLHFAINSAIYSDTYLNDSSSPLIIKSSVDFSRTETFTKVTAAELKDALEQFLKSGRLTLANHILDYGILAGISTFNSLVFEDGKFYLDSATNIPIGSSGETYQKLFNEASMTLTRQAIEGISEVCHLFPLLIAINHSYGDLEFITPYNTYRLAAIEQSTAPLSWIAFKNSDHSFAFNLQNGRLFRINQVVLEKFEYIIKNCLDEKDTVTQEVVEVLEAYA
;
A
#
# COMPACT_ATOMS: atom_id res chain seq x y z
N MET A 1 20.99 12.23 24.86
CA MET A 1 20.17 12.98 23.88
C MET A 1 18.71 12.54 24.02
N ILE A 2 17.74 13.44 23.81
CA ILE A 2 16.29 13.16 23.91
C ILE A 2 15.69 13.14 22.50
N GLY A 3 15.10 12.03 22.10
CA GLY A 3 14.36 11.93 20.83
C GLY A 3 12.95 12.50 20.96
N LEU A 4 12.52 13.30 19.99
CA LEU A 4 11.18 13.87 19.90
C LEU A 4 10.53 13.49 18.57
N ASN A 5 9.35 12.87 18.62
CA ASN A 5 8.55 12.53 17.45
C ASN A 5 7.14 13.11 17.57
N PHE A 6 6.74 13.97 16.63
CA PHE A 6 5.42 14.61 16.66
C PHE A 6 4.42 13.74 15.93
N VAL A 7 3.39 13.26 16.64
CA VAL A 7 2.45 12.28 16.12
C VAL A 7 1.03 12.81 16.14
N TYR A 8 0.38 12.68 14.98
CA TYR A 8 -1.05 12.87 14.80
C TYR A 8 -1.75 11.52 14.79
N GLU A 9 -2.82 11.37 15.57
CA GLU A 9 -3.71 10.21 15.51
C GLU A 9 -5.06 10.63 14.92
N ARG A 10 -5.60 9.83 14.00
CA ARG A 10 -6.96 10.00 13.50
C ARG A 10 -7.61 8.66 13.21
N ASP A 11 -8.72 8.37 13.90
CA ASP A 11 -9.44 7.10 13.78
C ASP A 11 -8.51 5.88 13.89
N GLU A 12 -7.60 5.91 14.88
CA GLU A 12 -6.55 4.91 15.12
C GLU A 12 -5.39 4.89 14.11
N LEU A 13 -5.41 5.66 13.02
CA LEU A 13 -4.24 5.79 12.14
C LEU A 13 -3.24 6.78 12.75
N LEU A 14 -1.98 6.37 12.82
CA LEU A 14 -0.90 7.18 13.37
C LEU A 14 -0.07 7.80 12.24
N TYR A 15 0.33 9.05 12.40
CA TYR A 15 1.16 9.76 11.42
C TYR A 15 2.22 10.56 12.13
N SER A 16 3.49 10.29 11.81
CA SER A 16 4.61 11.12 12.25
C SER A 16 4.73 12.35 11.34
N LEU A 17 5.06 13.50 11.92
CA LEU A 17 5.36 14.71 11.16
C LEU A 17 6.87 14.91 11.04
N ASP A 18 7.37 15.00 9.81
CA ASP A 18 8.76 15.38 9.52
C ASP A 18 8.94 16.89 9.71
N LEU A 19 9.16 17.29 10.96
CA LEU A 19 9.33 18.69 11.32
C LEU A 19 10.81 19.09 11.24
N HIS A 20 11.06 20.27 10.66
CA HIS A 20 12.39 20.88 10.63
C HIS A 20 12.38 22.16 11.46
N VAL A 21 12.63 22.01 12.76
CA VAL A 21 12.74 23.12 13.72
C VAL A 21 14.05 22.99 14.48
N GLU A 22 14.78 24.09 14.61
CA GLU A 22 16.00 24.13 15.42
C GLU A 22 15.64 24.08 16.91
N LEU A 23 16.06 23.02 17.60
CA LEU A 23 15.88 22.83 19.05
C LEU A 23 17.21 22.96 19.79
N GLU A 24 17.16 23.00 21.13
CA GLU A 24 18.36 22.93 21.96
C GLU A 24 19.11 21.61 21.72
N ASN A 25 20.46 21.64 21.77
CA ASN A 25 21.36 20.51 21.44
C ASN A 25 21.08 19.17 22.16
N GLN A 26 20.30 19.19 23.24
CA GLN A 26 19.92 17.98 23.96
C GLN A 26 18.77 17.22 23.31
N PHE A 27 18.04 17.83 22.36
CA PHE A 27 16.91 17.25 21.65
C PHE A 27 17.27 16.92 20.20
N SER A 28 16.70 15.82 19.70
CA SER A 28 16.72 15.46 18.29
C SER A 28 15.28 15.30 17.81
N LEU A 29 14.92 15.98 16.72
CA LEU A 29 13.69 15.71 16.00
C LEU A 29 13.85 14.44 15.19
N ASP A 30 12.78 13.67 15.14
CA ASP A 30 12.78 12.36 14.52
C ASP A 30 11.48 12.14 13.73
N TYR A 31 11.55 11.27 12.73
CA TYR A 31 10.44 10.93 11.83
C TYR A 31 10.36 9.42 11.64
N LEU A 32 9.16 8.87 11.80
CA LEU A 32 8.87 7.45 11.62
C LEU A 32 7.78 7.27 10.56
N ASP A 33 8.08 6.50 9.51
CA ASP A 33 7.11 6.11 8.50
C ASP A 33 6.30 4.92 9.00
N PHE A 34 5.24 5.21 9.76
CA PHE A 34 4.36 4.18 10.35
C PHE A 34 3.65 3.29 9.31
N ASP A 35 3.63 3.66 8.03
CA ASP A 35 3.05 2.82 6.99
C ASP A 35 4.03 1.77 6.43
N ASN A 36 5.33 2.07 6.44
CA ASN A 36 6.39 1.26 5.85
C ASN A 36 7.44 0.72 6.83
N GLN A 37 7.35 1.06 8.11
CA GLN A 37 8.21 0.52 9.16
C GLN A 37 7.42 -0.47 10.03
N SER A 38 8.04 -1.61 10.29
CA SER A 38 7.54 -2.59 11.24
C SER A 38 7.81 -2.18 12.69
N PHE A 39 7.20 -2.89 13.66
CA PHE A 39 7.55 -2.71 15.06
C PHE A 39 9.02 -3.03 15.32
N GLU A 40 9.56 -4.08 14.69
CA GLU A 40 10.98 -4.43 14.77
C GLU A 40 11.86 -3.29 14.24
N ASP A 41 11.54 -2.73 13.06
CA ASP A 41 12.31 -1.61 12.49
C ASP A 41 12.35 -0.40 13.44
N VAL A 42 11.21 -0.08 14.09
CA VAL A 42 11.12 1.04 15.04
C VAL A 42 11.93 0.74 16.30
N ILE A 43 11.85 -0.47 16.84
CA ILE A 43 12.63 -0.89 18.03
C ILE A 43 14.13 -0.83 17.72
N ASP A 44 14.56 -1.46 16.62
CA ASP A 44 15.97 -1.50 16.21
C ASP A 44 16.52 -0.08 15.98
N TYR A 45 15.73 0.78 15.34
CA TYR A 45 16.10 2.19 15.14
C TYR A 45 16.23 2.95 16.47
N MET A 46 15.28 2.75 17.38
CA MET A 46 15.27 3.34 18.71
C MET A 46 16.47 2.88 19.55
N GLU A 47 16.86 1.61 19.47
CA GLU A 47 18.05 1.08 20.15
C GLU A 47 19.34 1.62 19.54
N PHE A 48 19.42 1.70 18.21
CA PHE A 48 20.61 2.17 17.50
C PHE A 48 20.97 3.63 17.82
N LEU A 49 19.98 4.50 18.02
CA LEU A 49 20.23 5.92 18.31
C LEU A 49 20.65 6.20 19.76
N GLU A 50 20.57 5.21 20.65
CA GLU A 50 21.01 5.30 22.05
C GLU A 50 20.50 6.56 22.79
N PHE A 51 19.21 6.88 22.62
CA PHE A 51 18.59 8.01 23.32
C PHE A 51 18.56 7.78 24.84
N ASP A 52 18.70 8.86 25.62
CA ASP A 52 18.52 8.80 27.09
C ASP A 52 17.04 8.57 27.45
N ARG A 53 16.15 9.06 26.58
CA ARG A 53 14.69 8.88 26.60
C ARG A 53 14.13 9.27 25.24
N TYR A 54 12.98 8.71 24.89
CA TYR A 54 12.25 9.05 23.68
C TYR A 54 10.84 9.53 24.02
N ILE A 55 10.40 10.61 23.39
CA ILE A 55 9.11 11.23 23.68
C ILE A 55 8.33 11.38 22.38
N PHE A 56 7.19 10.70 22.33
CA PHE A 56 6.16 10.96 21.35
C PHE A 56 5.33 12.16 21.81
N VAL A 57 5.30 13.22 21.01
CA VAL A 57 4.49 14.41 21.25
C VAL A 57 3.16 14.22 20.52
N ALA A 58 2.08 13.97 21.28
CA ALA A 58 0.74 13.81 20.76
C ALA A 58 0.14 15.16 20.37
N LEU A 59 -0.21 15.33 19.10
CA LEU A 59 -0.80 16.58 18.61
C LEU A 59 -2.28 16.76 19.02
N GLU A 60 -2.96 15.64 19.25
CA GLU A 60 -4.35 15.55 19.72
C GLU A 60 -4.45 14.37 20.70
N GLU A 61 -5.60 14.27 21.39
CA GLU A 61 -5.89 13.13 22.28
C GLU A 61 -5.76 11.81 21.51
N SER A 62 -4.86 10.94 21.96
CA SER A 62 -4.40 9.78 21.17
C SER A 62 -4.47 8.49 22.00
N THR A 63 -5.50 7.69 21.75
CA THR A 63 -5.71 6.44 22.50
C THR A 63 -4.81 5.32 21.99
N ARG A 64 -4.65 5.21 20.66
CA ARG A 64 -3.78 4.17 20.10
C ARG A 64 -2.31 4.49 20.28
N LEU A 65 -1.90 5.76 20.18
CA LEU A 65 -0.51 6.14 20.48
C LEU A 65 -0.10 5.69 21.89
N GLN A 66 -0.99 5.83 22.89
CA GLN A 66 -0.75 5.31 24.24
C GLN A 66 -0.50 3.80 24.28
N ARG A 67 -1.28 3.02 23.52
CA ARG A 67 -1.07 1.57 23.38
C ARG A 67 0.26 1.25 22.70
N LEU A 68 0.59 1.97 21.62
CA LEU A 68 1.88 1.84 20.92
C LEU A 68 3.05 2.13 21.85
N VAL A 69 3.03 3.26 22.57
CA VAL A 69 4.11 3.65 23.48
C VAL A 69 4.25 2.67 24.64
N THR A 70 3.14 2.16 25.18
CA THR A 70 3.18 1.10 26.19
C THR A 70 3.87 -0.14 25.64
N TYR A 71 3.48 -0.58 24.44
CA TYR A 71 4.10 -1.73 23.78
C TYR A 71 5.60 -1.53 23.53
N LEU A 72 6.01 -0.37 23.02
CA LEU A 72 7.43 -0.06 22.77
C LEU A 72 8.25 0.06 24.07
N SER A 73 7.66 0.59 25.14
CA SER A 73 8.34 0.75 26.43
C SER A 73 8.75 -0.59 27.05
N ASP A 74 8.02 -1.67 26.74
CA ASP A 74 8.34 -3.02 27.19
C ASP A 74 9.42 -3.70 26.34
N LYS A 75 9.90 -3.03 25.27
CA LYS A 75 10.84 -3.59 24.28
C LYS A 75 12.20 -2.89 24.27
N VAL A 76 12.32 -1.71 24.86
CA VAL A 76 13.59 -0.96 24.91
C VAL A 76 14.00 -0.66 26.36
N ASP A 77 15.31 -0.54 26.58
CA ASP A 77 15.89 -0.38 27.93
C ASP A 77 15.85 1.05 28.50
N TYR A 78 15.31 2.02 27.75
CA TYR A 78 15.23 3.42 28.17
C TYR A 78 13.78 3.95 28.18
N PRO A 79 13.50 5.05 28.89
CA PRO A 79 12.13 5.55 29.01
C PRO A 79 11.55 6.04 27.68
N VAL A 80 10.46 5.43 27.24
CA VAL A 80 9.60 5.92 26.16
C VAL A 80 8.35 6.53 26.78
N ARG A 81 7.96 7.73 26.35
CA ARG A 81 6.83 8.47 26.95
C ARG A 81 6.00 9.19 25.91
N ILE A 82 4.78 9.55 26.32
CA ILE A 82 3.94 10.49 25.60
C ILE A 82 3.94 11.82 26.34
N LEU A 83 3.96 12.90 25.58
CA LEU A 83 3.66 14.26 26.04
C LEU A 83 2.56 14.83 25.16
N GLU A 84 1.51 15.36 25.76
CA GLU A 84 0.48 16.10 25.01
C GLU A 84 1.08 17.42 24.50
N MET A 85 0.67 17.87 23.31
CA MET A 85 1.18 19.11 22.71
C MET A 85 1.02 20.34 23.63
N GLY A 86 -0.07 20.38 24.42
CA GLY A 86 -0.31 21.45 25.39
C GLY A 86 0.70 21.50 26.55
N ASP A 87 1.46 20.42 26.76
CA ASP A 87 2.45 20.29 27.83
C ASP A 87 3.90 20.48 27.33
N LEU A 88 4.10 20.90 26.07
CA LEU A 88 5.43 21.03 25.46
C LEU A 88 6.35 22.03 26.18
N GLU A 89 5.76 23.04 26.84
CA GLU A 89 6.44 24.01 27.72
C GLU A 89 7.18 23.37 28.91
N LYS A 90 6.85 22.12 29.26
CA LYS A 90 7.58 21.36 30.29
C LYS A 90 8.96 20.89 29.80
N LEU A 91 9.19 20.88 28.49
CA LEU A 91 10.44 20.42 27.86
C LEU A 91 11.21 21.53 27.17
N LEU A 92 10.50 22.44 26.49
CA LEU A 92 11.09 23.46 25.62
C LEU A 92 10.80 24.86 26.16
N SER A 93 11.66 25.82 25.80
CA SER A 93 11.41 27.24 26.07
C SER A 93 10.22 27.78 25.26
N ASP A 94 9.53 28.81 25.77
CA ASP A 94 8.36 29.41 25.11
C ASP A 94 8.61 29.79 23.64
N GLU A 95 9.81 30.31 23.34
CA GLU A 95 10.22 30.66 21.97
C GLU A 95 10.25 29.42 21.04
N LYS A 96 10.76 28.30 21.55
CA LYS A 96 10.83 27.04 20.81
C LYS A 96 9.47 26.39 20.68
N VAL A 97 8.64 26.43 21.72
CA VAL A 97 7.23 25.99 21.65
C VAL A 97 6.49 26.73 20.54
N LEU A 98 6.61 28.07 20.49
CA LEU A 98 5.98 28.88 19.46
C LEU A 98 6.51 28.54 18.05
N SER A 99 7.81 28.29 17.93
CA SER A 99 8.45 27.88 16.67
C SER A 99 7.91 26.54 16.16
N VAL A 100 7.74 25.56 17.06
CA VAL A 100 7.17 24.24 16.75
C VAL A 100 5.70 24.37 16.34
N GLN A 101 4.89 25.12 17.10
CA GLN A 101 3.48 25.36 16.77
C GLN A 101 3.34 25.96 15.36
N LYS A 102 4.13 26.98 15.04
CA LYS A 102 4.14 27.61 13.72
C LYS A 102 4.61 26.64 12.62
N ALA A 103 5.57 25.77 12.92
CA ALA A 103 6.03 24.75 11.96
C ALA A 103 4.91 23.75 11.64
N ILE A 104 4.19 23.27 12.65
CA ILE A 104 3.05 22.35 12.49
C ILE A 104 1.92 23.01 11.68
N GLU A 105 1.54 24.24 12.00
CA GLU A 105 0.49 24.98 11.28
C GLU A 105 0.80 25.13 9.78
N ASN A 106 2.08 25.35 9.44
CA ASN A 106 2.54 25.48 8.06
C ASN A 106 2.94 24.14 7.41
N HIS A 107 2.86 23.03 8.15
CA HIS A 107 3.27 21.74 7.64
C HIS A 107 2.24 21.20 6.64
N SER A 108 2.60 21.18 5.36
CA SER A 108 1.68 20.76 4.29
C SER A 108 1.14 19.33 4.48
N GLY A 109 1.94 18.42 5.07
CA GLY A 109 1.49 17.08 5.42
C GLY A 109 0.40 17.10 6.50
N TYR A 110 0.54 17.95 7.53
CA TYR A 110 -0.43 18.04 8.62
C TYR A 110 -1.78 18.57 8.13
N GLN A 111 -1.76 19.57 7.26
CA GLN A 111 -2.97 20.10 6.61
C GLN A 111 -3.70 19.03 5.76
N ARG A 112 -2.96 18.11 5.12
CA ARG A 112 -3.57 17.00 4.39
C ARG A 112 -4.15 15.94 5.32
N LEU A 113 -3.44 15.62 6.42
CA LEU A 113 -3.88 14.64 7.42
C LEU A 113 -5.18 15.08 8.13
N THR A 114 -5.29 16.36 8.46
CA THR A 114 -6.53 16.93 9.05
C THR A 114 -7.71 16.97 8.07
N ALA A 115 -7.45 16.90 6.76
CA ALA A 115 -8.49 16.76 5.72
C ALA A 115 -8.73 15.30 5.27
N LEU A 116 -7.96 14.34 5.79
CA LEU A 116 -7.99 12.94 5.35
C LEU A 116 -9.33 12.27 5.68
N LYS A 117 -9.89 11.56 4.70
CA LYS A 117 -11.04 10.68 4.92
C LYS A 117 -10.53 9.30 5.29
N THR A 118 -10.36 9.05 6.57
CA THR A 118 -9.87 7.78 7.14
C THR A 118 -10.68 6.57 6.69
N GLU A 119 -12.00 6.71 6.56
CA GLU A 119 -12.89 5.68 5.97
C GLU A 119 -12.37 5.20 4.60
N GLN A 120 -11.94 6.13 3.74
CA GLN A 120 -11.41 5.80 2.41
C GLN A 120 -10.04 5.11 2.51
N VAL A 121 -9.22 5.46 3.50
CA VAL A 121 -7.93 4.78 3.76
C VAL A 121 -8.17 3.33 4.15
N PHE A 122 -9.12 3.08 5.07
CA PHE A 122 -9.50 1.73 5.47
C PHE A 122 -10.10 0.92 4.30
N GLU A 123 -10.97 1.51 3.48
CA GLU A 123 -11.49 0.82 2.29
C GLU A 123 -10.39 0.47 1.28
N ASN A 124 -9.43 1.38 1.05
CA ASN A 124 -8.28 1.08 0.20
C ASN A 124 -7.42 -0.05 0.80
N GLY A 125 -7.21 -0.05 2.12
CA GLY A 125 -6.52 -1.13 2.84
C GLY A 125 -7.24 -2.47 2.69
N ARG A 126 -8.57 -2.48 2.84
CA ARG A 126 -9.40 -3.67 2.59
C ARG A 126 -9.30 -4.13 1.13
N ARG A 127 -9.30 -3.21 0.16
CA ARG A 127 -9.14 -3.55 -1.27
C ARG A 127 -7.79 -4.21 -1.54
N ALA A 128 -6.71 -3.68 -0.96
CA ALA A 128 -5.37 -4.27 -1.03
C ALA A 128 -5.34 -5.67 -0.39
N PHE A 129 -5.99 -5.85 0.77
CA PHE A 129 -6.11 -7.15 1.43
C PHE A 129 -6.87 -8.17 0.58
N MET A 130 -8.07 -7.82 0.12
CA MET A 130 -8.93 -8.71 -0.65
C MET A 130 -8.34 -9.07 -2.02
N SER A 131 -7.52 -8.20 -2.61
CA SER A 131 -6.82 -8.49 -3.88
C SER A 131 -5.43 -9.09 -3.67
N ALA A 132 -4.87 -9.05 -2.46
CA ALA A 132 -3.47 -9.38 -2.15
C ALA A 132 -2.43 -8.59 -2.97
N VAL A 133 -2.74 -7.34 -3.37
CA VAL A 133 -1.87 -6.45 -4.15
C VAL A 133 -1.49 -5.20 -3.35
N TYR A 134 -0.19 -5.00 -3.14
CA TYR A 134 0.39 -3.91 -2.35
C TYR A 134 1.49 -3.21 -3.15
N PRO A 135 1.14 -2.22 -4.01
CA PRO A 135 2.09 -1.68 -4.98
C PRO A 135 3.28 -0.92 -4.35
N ASN A 136 3.08 -0.30 -3.19
CA ASN A 136 4.06 0.59 -2.56
C ASN A 136 4.62 0.06 -1.24
N LEU A 137 4.39 -1.22 -0.92
CA LEU A 137 4.79 -1.78 0.36
C LEU A 137 6.00 -2.70 0.20
N THR A 138 6.96 -2.57 1.12
CA THR A 138 8.14 -3.44 1.16
C THR A 138 7.72 -4.90 1.24
N LYS A 139 8.39 -5.76 0.45
CA LYS A 139 8.14 -7.20 0.48
C LYS A 139 8.32 -7.76 1.90
N GLY A 140 7.31 -8.49 2.37
CA GLY A 140 7.31 -9.16 3.68
C GLY A 140 6.80 -8.33 4.85
N LEU A 141 6.65 -7.01 4.70
CA LEU A 141 6.08 -6.18 5.75
C LEU A 141 4.59 -6.49 5.91
N LEU A 142 4.19 -7.08 7.04
CA LEU A 142 2.81 -7.52 7.23
C LEU A 142 1.91 -6.28 7.46
N LYS A 143 0.93 -6.08 6.58
CA LYS A 143 -0.01 -4.95 6.66
C LYS A 143 -1.38 -5.38 7.15
N HIS A 144 -1.85 -6.55 6.72
CA HIS A 144 -3.18 -7.02 7.04
C HIS A 144 -3.22 -8.51 7.38
N LEU A 145 -4.03 -8.87 8.37
CA LEU A 145 -4.26 -10.25 8.75
C LEU A 145 -5.76 -10.46 8.99
N ARG A 146 -6.35 -11.50 8.42
CA ARG A 146 -7.66 -11.99 8.90
C ARG A 146 -7.43 -13.08 9.93
N VAL A 147 -8.15 -13.01 11.05
CA VAL A 147 -8.16 -14.06 12.07
C VAL A 147 -9.60 -14.50 12.34
N ASP A 148 -9.79 -15.81 12.56
CA ASP A 148 -11.03 -16.35 13.11
C ASP A 148 -11.12 -16.11 14.63
N ARG A 149 -9.98 -16.31 15.33
CA ARG A 149 -9.84 -16.22 16.78
C ARG A 149 -8.66 -15.33 17.18
N LEU A 150 -8.97 -14.06 17.44
CA LEU A 150 -7.96 -13.05 17.76
C LEU A 150 -7.18 -13.36 19.05
N ASP A 151 -7.86 -13.85 20.10
CA ASP A 151 -7.24 -14.26 21.37
C ASP A 151 -6.12 -15.29 21.17
N THR A 152 -6.41 -16.29 20.34
CA THR A 152 -5.53 -17.42 20.06
C THR A 152 -4.34 -16.95 19.24
N PHE A 153 -4.59 -16.13 18.21
CA PHE A 153 -3.53 -15.54 17.41
C PHE A 153 -2.55 -14.72 18.28
N LEU A 154 -3.07 -13.79 19.08
CA LEU A 154 -2.25 -12.90 19.92
C LEU A 154 -1.47 -13.67 21.00
N ALA A 155 -2.04 -14.75 21.56
CA ALA A 155 -1.34 -15.55 22.57
C ALA A 155 -0.20 -16.39 21.98
N GLU A 156 -0.40 -16.98 20.80
CA GLU A 156 0.51 -17.98 20.24
C GLU A 156 1.51 -17.41 19.25
N ASN A 157 1.27 -16.21 18.70
CA ASN A 157 2.03 -15.66 17.58
C ASN A 157 2.58 -14.25 17.84
N GLN A 158 2.89 -13.93 19.10
CA GLN A 158 3.43 -12.62 19.49
C GLN A 158 4.68 -12.22 18.69
N GLY A 159 5.55 -13.19 18.36
CA GLY A 159 6.74 -12.93 17.54
C GLY A 159 6.43 -12.43 16.13
N LEU A 160 5.27 -12.79 15.57
CA LEU A 160 4.86 -12.27 14.25
C LEU A 160 4.51 -10.79 14.29
N LEU A 161 4.02 -10.29 15.43
CA LEU A 161 3.60 -8.89 15.58
C LEU A 161 4.74 -7.92 15.30
N LEU A 162 5.99 -8.33 15.59
CA LEU A 162 7.18 -7.53 15.33
C LEU A 162 7.33 -7.16 13.85
N HIS A 163 6.84 -7.99 12.94
CA HIS A 163 6.96 -7.80 11.49
C HIS A 163 5.74 -7.12 10.85
N PHE A 164 4.78 -6.68 11.66
CA PHE A 164 3.67 -5.87 11.18
C PHE A 164 4.08 -4.41 11.07
N ALA A 165 3.63 -3.73 10.02
CA ALA A 165 3.71 -2.28 9.93
C ALA A 165 3.02 -1.64 11.14
N ILE A 166 3.49 -0.47 11.59
CA ILE A 166 2.82 0.23 12.69
C ILE A 166 1.35 0.48 12.33
N ASN A 167 1.03 1.06 11.18
CA ASN A 167 -0.35 1.20 10.69
C ASN A 167 -0.87 -0.07 10.00
N SER A 168 -0.74 -1.22 10.63
CA SER A 168 -1.37 -2.46 10.18
C SER A 168 -2.71 -2.71 10.84
N ALA A 169 -3.53 -3.55 10.21
CA ALA A 169 -4.84 -3.93 10.74
C ALA A 169 -5.06 -5.44 10.80
N ILE A 170 -5.66 -5.89 11.89
CA ILE A 170 -6.20 -7.24 12.01
C ILE A 170 -7.72 -7.19 11.80
N TYR A 171 -8.20 -8.01 10.87
CA TYR A 171 -9.61 -8.23 10.60
C TYR A 171 -10.12 -9.41 11.40
N SER A 172 -11.07 -9.15 12.31
CA SER A 172 -11.69 -10.17 13.15
C SER A 172 -13.17 -9.86 13.38
N ASP A 173 -14.04 -10.85 13.23
CA ASP A 173 -15.44 -10.75 13.65
C ASP A 173 -15.64 -11.18 15.12
N THR A 174 -14.63 -11.76 15.75
CA THR A 174 -14.60 -11.96 17.20
C THR A 174 -14.13 -10.66 17.85
N TYR A 175 -15.09 -9.83 18.24
CA TYR A 175 -14.81 -8.57 18.90
C TYR A 175 -14.21 -8.83 20.29
N LEU A 176 -12.91 -8.57 20.42
CA LEU A 176 -12.26 -8.38 21.70
C LEU A 176 -11.92 -6.90 21.78
N ASN A 177 -12.46 -6.24 22.80
CA ASN A 177 -12.00 -4.92 23.20
C ASN A 177 -10.66 -5.11 23.93
N ASP A 178 -9.63 -5.54 23.20
CA ASP A 178 -8.27 -5.60 23.75
C ASP A 178 -7.69 -4.19 23.77
N SER A 179 -7.92 -3.51 24.89
CA SER A 179 -7.46 -2.15 25.14
C SER A 179 -5.92 -2.04 25.22
N SER A 180 -5.17 -3.15 25.10
CA SER A 180 -3.71 -3.14 25.20
C SER A 180 -3.00 -3.31 23.85
N SER A 181 -3.67 -3.81 22.81
CA SER A 181 -3.03 -4.08 21.52
C SER A 181 -2.61 -2.78 20.81
N PRO A 182 -1.35 -2.68 20.31
CA PRO A 182 -0.91 -1.53 19.53
C PRO A 182 -1.45 -1.56 18.09
N LEU A 183 -2.10 -2.65 17.66
CA LEU A 183 -2.60 -2.85 16.31
C LEU A 183 -4.00 -2.26 16.13
N ILE A 184 -4.35 -1.92 14.89
CA ILE A 184 -5.73 -1.57 14.55
C ILE A 184 -6.53 -2.87 14.43
N ILE A 185 -7.70 -2.95 15.07
CA ILE A 185 -8.60 -4.11 14.96
C ILE A 185 -9.89 -3.62 14.33
N LYS A 186 -10.29 -4.24 13.21
CA LYS A 186 -11.55 -3.95 12.51
C LYS A 186 -12.35 -5.23 12.28
N SER A 187 -13.67 -5.12 12.25
CA SER A 187 -14.59 -6.20 11.84
C SER A 187 -15.08 -5.94 10.42
N SER A 188 -15.60 -6.99 9.77
CA SER A 188 -16.26 -6.90 8.48
C SER A 188 -17.42 -5.87 8.45
N VAL A 189 -18.03 -5.57 9.60
CA VAL A 189 -19.12 -4.58 9.72
C VAL A 189 -18.65 -3.12 9.65
N ASP A 190 -17.36 -2.86 9.84
CA ASP A 190 -16.78 -1.51 9.81
C ASP A 190 -16.62 -0.96 8.38
N PHE A 191 -16.82 -1.82 7.38
CA PHE A 191 -16.63 -1.49 5.97
C PHE A 191 -17.94 -1.38 5.21
N SER A 192 -17.98 -0.47 4.26
CA SER A 192 -19.07 -0.34 3.31
C SER A 192 -19.09 -1.57 2.40
N ARG A 193 -20.26 -2.22 2.29
CA ARG A 193 -20.46 -3.41 1.41
C ARG A 193 -20.54 -3.06 -0.08
N THR A 194 -19.94 -1.95 -0.49
CA THR A 194 -20.16 -1.35 -1.81
C THR A 194 -19.33 -2.02 -2.90
N GLU A 195 -18.13 -2.49 -2.57
CA GLU A 195 -17.23 -3.12 -3.55
C GLU A 195 -17.39 -4.64 -3.62
N THR A 196 -17.63 -5.13 -4.84
CA THR A 196 -17.79 -6.55 -5.13
C THR A 196 -16.50 -7.15 -5.68
N PHE A 197 -16.04 -8.22 -5.04
CA PHE A 197 -14.94 -9.06 -5.52
C PHE A 197 -15.48 -10.33 -6.15
N THR A 198 -14.96 -10.69 -7.31
CA THR A 198 -15.28 -11.94 -8.00
C THR A 198 -14.21 -12.97 -7.74
N LYS A 199 -14.63 -14.18 -7.39
CA LYS A 199 -13.74 -15.34 -7.28
C LYS A 199 -13.53 -15.91 -8.67
N VAL A 200 -12.28 -16.13 -9.04
CA VAL A 200 -11.88 -16.78 -10.28
C VAL A 200 -10.79 -17.81 -9.97
N THR A 201 -10.67 -18.80 -10.83
CA THR A 201 -9.59 -19.78 -10.80
C THR A 201 -8.33 -19.22 -11.50
N ALA A 202 -7.18 -19.83 -11.23
CA ALA A 202 -5.95 -19.48 -11.95
C ALA A 202 -6.06 -19.67 -13.47
N ALA A 203 -6.82 -20.67 -13.93
CA ALA A 203 -7.06 -20.90 -15.35
C ALA A 203 -7.91 -19.79 -15.98
N GLU A 204 -9.01 -19.39 -15.31
CA GLU A 204 -9.86 -18.28 -15.77
C GLU A 204 -9.09 -16.95 -15.83
N LEU A 205 -8.24 -16.68 -14.83
CA LEU A 205 -7.39 -15.50 -14.83
C LEU A 205 -6.39 -15.54 -16.00
N LYS A 206 -5.73 -16.67 -16.23
CA LYS A 206 -4.79 -16.85 -17.34
C LYS A 206 -5.48 -16.63 -18.69
N ASP A 207 -6.66 -17.23 -18.89
CA ASP A 207 -7.44 -17.07 -20.11
C ASP A 207 -7.85 -15.59 -20.34
N ALA A 208 -8.26 -14.89 -19.28
CA ALA A 208 -8.60 -13.47 -19.35
C ALA A 208 -7.37 -12.59 -19.72
N LEU A 209 -6.21 -12.87 -19.15
CA LEU A 209 -4.96 -12.19 -19.49
C LEU A 209 -4.55 -12.46 -20.94
N GLU A 210 -4.63 -13.71 -21.40
CA GLU A 210 -4.32 -14.06 -22.79
C GLU A 210 -5.28 -13.41 -23.79
N GLN A 211 -6.56 -13.31 -23.45
CA GLN A 211 -7.55 -12.60 -24.27
C GLN A 211 -7.27 -11.10 -24.31
N PHE A 212 -6.87 -10.52 -23.19
CA PHE A 212 -6.44 -9.13 -23.14
C PHE A 212 -5.22 -8.89 -24.03
N LEU A 213 -4.18 -9.74 -23.95
CA LEU A 213 -3.01 -9.64 -24.84
C LEU A 213 -3.39 -9.72 -26.33
N LYS A 214 -4.40 -10.52 -26.67
CA LYS A 214 -4.85 -10.68 -28.08
C LYS A 214 -5.70 -9.51 -28.60
N SER A 215 -6.37 -8.75 -27.73
CA SER A 215 -7.44 -7.84 -28.17
C SER A 215 -7.47 -6.46 -27.51
N GLY A 216 -6.75 -6.27 -26.40
CA GLY A 216 -6.86 -5.08 -25.56
C GLY A 216 -8.18 -4.96 -24.80
N ARG A 217 -9.04 -5.97 -24.83
CA ARG A 217 -10.34 -5.95 -24.12
C ARG A 217 -10.28 -6.81 -22.88
N LEU A 218 -10.90 -6.33 -21.81
CA LEU A 218 -11.07 -7.09 -20.58
C LEU A 218 -12.33 -7.94 -20.67
N THR A 219 -12.25 -9.17 -20.21
CA THR A 219 -13.41 -10.06 -20.03
C THR A 219 -13.87 -10.17 -18.58
N LEU A 220 -13.02 -9.75 -17.64
CA LEU A 220 -13.35 -9.61 -16.22
C LEU A 220 -13.64 -8.14 -15.92
N ALA A 221 -14.85 -7.88 -15.40
CA ALA A 221 -15.35 -6.52 -15.15
C ALA A 221 -15.25 -6.07 -13.67
N ASN A 222 -15.07 -7.02 -12.76
CA ASN A 222 -15.04 -6.77 -11.32
C ASN A 222 -13.62 -6.95 -10.76
N HIS A 223 -13.36 -6.36 -9.61
CA HIS A 223 -12.15 -6.68 -8.83
C HIS A 223 -12.08 -8.18 -8.54
N ILE A 224 -10.87 -8.73 -8.58
CA ILE A 224 -10.62 -10.15 -8.44
C ILE A 224 -10.11 -10.42 -7.03
N LEU A 225 -10.76 -11.37 -6.34
CA LEU A 225 -10.33 -11.82 -5.02
C LEU A 225 -9.00 -12.58 -5.14
N ASP A 226 -8.08 -12.33 -4.22
CA ASP A 226 -6.76 -12.97 -4.15
C ASP A 226 -5.93 -12.82 -5.45
N TYR A 227 -6.19 -11.78 -6.25
CA TYR A 227 -5.54 -11.54 -7.55
C TYR A 227 -4.02 -11.66 -7.49
N GLY A 228 -3.37 -10.99 -6.54
CA GLY A 228 -1.92 -10.97 -6.43
C GLY A 228 -1.33 -12.36 -6.18
N ILE A 229 -2.06 -13.23 -5.48
CA ILE A 229 -1.68 -14.61 -5.23
C ILE A 229 -1.85 -15.42 -6.52
N LEU A 230 -3.02 -15.35 -7.16
CA LEU A 230 -3.32 -16.05 -8.41
C LEU A 230 -2.38 -15.67 -9.56
N ALA A 231 -1.96 -14.40 -9.64
CA ALA A 231 -1.02 -13.89 -10.63
C ALA A 231 0.46 -14.11 -10.25
N GLY A 232 0.74 -14.51 -9.01
CA GLY A 232 2.09 -14.67 -8.44
C GLY A 232 2.87 -13.36 -8.28
N ILE A 233 2.16 -12.23 -8.10
CA ILE A 233 2.75 -10.90 -7.86
C ILE A 233 2.61 -10.43 -6.40
N SER A 234 1.98 -11.23 -5.54
CA SER A 234 1.88 -10.91 -4.12
C SER A 234 3.26 -10.94 -3.45
N THR A 235 3.44 -10.09 -2.45
CA THR A 235 4.73 -9.83 -1.80
C THR A 235 4.74 -10.19 -0.32
N PHE A 236 3.84 -11.08 0.12
CA PHE A 236 3.70 -11.51 1.52
C PHE A 236 3.43 -10.35 2.47
N ASN A 237 2.44 -9.52 2.15
CA ASN A 237 2.02 -8.41 3.01
C ASN A 237 0.69 -8.68 3.72
N SER A 238 0.07 -9.82 3.43
CA SER A 238 -1.16 -10.23 4.08
C SER A 238 -1.26 -11.71 4.30
N LEU A 239 -2.03 -12.06 5.33
CA LEU A 239 -2.19 -13.43 5.82
C LEU A 239 -3.64 -13.69 6.22
N VAL A 240 -3.99 -14.97 6.25
CA VAL A 240 -5.21 -15.49 6.88
C VAL A 240 -4.79 -16.50 7.93
N PHE A 241 -5.32 -16.37 9.15
CA PHE A 241 -5.17 -17.32 10.23
C PHE A 241 -6.52 -17.93 10.57
N GLU A 242 -6.62 -19.25 10.43
CA GLU A 242 -7.85 -20.00 10.66
C GLU A 242 -7.51 -21.37 11.23
N ASP A 243 -8.20 -21.76 12.31
CA ASP A 243 -8.01 -23.03 13.01
C ASP A 243 -6.54 -23.36 13.33
N GLY A 244 -5.78 -22.36 13.77
CA GLY A 244 -4.37 -22.52 14.15
C GLY A 244 -3.40 -22.65 12.97
N LYS A 245 -3.82 -22.32 11.74
CA LYS A 245 -3.00 -22.41 10.53
C LYS A 245 -2.95 -21.10 9.77
N PHE A 246 -1.84 -20.89 9.07
CA PHE A 246 -1.62 -19.73 8.20
C PHE A 246 -1.86 -20.08 6.74
N TYR A 247 -2.55 -19.18 6.04
CA TYR A 247 -2.90 -19.29 4.63
C TYR A 247 -2.59 -17.97 3.91
N LEU A 248 -2.33 -18.08 2.60
CA LEU A 248 -2.17 -16.90 1.74
C LEU A 248 -3.52 -16.39 1.24
N ASP A 249 -4.45 -17.28 0.87
CA ASP A 249 -5.71 -16.93 0.22
C ASP A 249 -6.89 -16.85 1.19
N SER A 250 -7.85 -16.00 0.84
CA SER A 250 -9.09 -15.80 1.60
C SER A 250 -9.95 -17.07 1.75
N ALA A 251 -9.77 -18.04 0.86
CA ALA A 251 -10.49 -19.30 0.81
C ALA A 251 -9.74 -20.47 1.48
N THR A 252 -8.58 -20.23 2.10
CA THR A 252 -7.80 -21.20 2.88
C THR A 252 -7.34 -22.45 2.10
N ASN A 253 -7.10 -22.31 0.79
CA ASN A 253 -6.61 -23.42 -0.03
C ASN A 253 -5.09 -23.52 -0.07
N ILE A 254 -4.39 -22.44 0.28
CA ILE A 254 -2.93 -22.32 0.17
C ILE A 254 -2.34 -22.18 1.59
N PRO A 255 -2.16 -23.31 2.31
CA PRO A 255 -1.53 -23.29 3.62
C PRO A 255 -0.04 -23.03 3.50
N ILE A 256 0.51 -22.24 4.43
CA ILE A 256 1.94 -21.90 4.47
C ILE A 256 2.59 -22.18 5.83
N GLY A 257 1.81 -22.54 6.83
CA GLY A 257 2.35 -22.83 8.16
C GLY A 257 1.28 -23.01 9.23
N SER A 258 1.75 -23.16 10.46
CA SER A 258 0.92 -23.36 11.66
C SER A 258 1.25 -22.32 12.73
N SER A 259 0.36 -22.17 13.71
CA SER A 259 0.54 -21.32 14.88
C SER A 259 1.86 -21.61 15.61
N GLY A 260 2.53 -20.56 16.07
CA GLY A 260 3.82 -20.64 16.77
C GLY A 260 5.05 -20.77 15.86
N GLU A 261 4.88 -20.82 14.54
CA GLU A 261 5.99 -20.79 13.61
C GLU A 261 6.60 -19.40 13.45
N THR A 262 7.89 -19.34 13.14
CA THR A 262 8.60 -18.05 12.98
C THR A 262 8.21 -17.36 11.69
N TYR A 263 8.31 -16.04 11.67
CA TYR A 263 8.09 -15.23 10.47
C TYR A 263 8.94 -15.70 9.28
N GLN A 264 10.23 -16.00 9.49
CA GLN A 264 11.12 -16.44 8.41
C GLN A 264 10.65 -17.76 7.79
N LYS A 265 10.07 -18.67 8.59
CA LYS A 265 9.52 -19.92 8.06
C LYS A 265 8.31 -19.64 7.17
N LEU A 266 7.35 -18.84 7.65
CA LEU A 266 6.14 -18.47 6.89
C LEU A 266 6.50 -17.70 5.61
N PHE A 267 7.40 -16.72 5.71
CA PHE A 267 7.86 -15.90 4.59
C PHE A 267 8.54 -16.75 3.50
N ASN A 268 9.37 -17.72 3.89
CA ASN A 268 10.04 -18.61 2.95
C ASN A 268 9.06 -19.52 2.23
N GLU A 269 8.13 -20.15 2.97
CA GLU A 269 7.11 -21.03 2.38
C GLU A 269 6.18 -20.24 1.44
N ALA A 270 5.78 -19.04 1.85
CA ALA A 270 4.99 -18.14 1.02
C ALA A 270 5.75 -17.74 -0.26
N SER A 271 7.01 -17.33 -0.14
CA SER A 271 7.84 -16.96 -1.30
C SER A 271 7.99 -18.11 -2.29
N MET A 272 8.21 -19.34 -1.80
CA MET A 272 8.28 -20.53 -2.65
C MET A 272 6.94 -20.82 -3.34
N THR A 273 5.84 -20.70 -2.60
CA THR A 273 4.49 -20.98 -3.11
C THR A 273 4.08 -19.96 -4.17
N LEU A 274 4.30 -18.66 -3.93
CA LEU A 274 3.98 -17.59 -4.87
C LEU A 274 4.79 -17.72 -6.16
N THR A 275 6.06 -18.10 -6.06
CA THR A 275 6.91 -18.36 -7.24
C THR A 275 6.34 -19.49 -8.12
N ARG A 276 5.76 -20.53 -7.51
CA ARG A 276 5.12 -21.63 -8.25
C ARG A 276 3.78 -21.24 -8.89
N GLN A 277 3.13 -20.20 -8.39
CA GLN A 277 1.84 -19.71 -8.90
C GLN A 277 1.99 -18.63 -9.97
N ALA A 278 3.19 -18.07 -10.14
CA ALA A 278 3.46 -17.06 -11.15
C ALA A 278 3.05 -17.51 -12.55
N ILE A 279 2.31 -16.66 -13.25
CA ILE A 279 1.91 -16.89 -14.62
C ILE A 279 3.11 -16.61 -15.52
N GLU A 280 3.75 -17.67 -16.02
CA GLU A 280 4.93 -17.56 -16.88
C GLU A 280 4.67 -16.67 -18.11
N GLY A 281 5.58 -15.72 -18.35
CA GLY A 281 5.57 -14.88 -19.56
C GLY A 281 4.50 -13.79 -19.62
N ILE A 282 3.86 -13.41 -18.50
CA ILE A 282 2.84 -12.33 -18.43
C ILE A 282 3.10 -11.32 -17.28
N SER A 283 4.35 -11.10 -16.86
CA SER A 283 4.64 -10.38 -15.60
C SER A 283 4.16 -8.93 -15.57
N GLU A 284 4.52 -8.12 -16.57
CA GLU A 284 4.19 -6.68 -16.58
C GLU A 284 2.68 -6.43 -16.68
N VAL A 285 1.98 -7.27 -17.46
CA VAL A 285 0.53 -7.17 -17.59
C VAL A 285 -0.17 -7.57 -16.31
N CYS A 286 0.37 -8.52 -15.54
CA CYS A 286 -0.18 -8.86 -14.23
C CYS A 286 -0.16 -7.65 -13.27
N HIS A 287 0.88 -6.83 -13.29
CA HIS A 287 0.91 -5.60 -12.47
C HIS A 287 -0.08 -4.53 -12.96
N LEU A 288 -0.31 -4.47 -14.27
CA LEU A 288 -1.21 -3.49 -14.89
C LEU A 288 -2.70 -3.85 -14.73
N PHE A 289 -3.03 -5.14 -14.76
CA PHE A 289 -4.41 -5.62 -14.90
C PHE A 289 -5.41 -5.07 -13.87
N PRO A 290 -5.08 -4.99 -12.55
CA PRO A 290 -6.00 -4.42 -11.57
C PRO A 290 -6.37 -2.96 -11.87
N LEU A 291 -5.41 -2.17 -12.37
CA LEU A 291 -5.65 -0.79 -12.80
C LEU A 291 -6.59 -0.76 -14.02
N LEU A 292 -6.38 -1.65 -15.00
CA LEU A 292 -7.25 -1.72 -16.18
C LEU A 292 -8.69 -2.04 -15.80
N ILE A 293 -8.91 -2.97 -14.87
CA ILE A 293 -10.24 -3.29 -14.34
C ILE A 293 -10.87 -2.05 -13.69
N ALA A 294 -10.14 -1.33 -12.84
CA ALA A 294 -10.64 -0.13 -12.18
C ALA A 294 -11.01 0.98 -13.18
N ILE A 295 -10.19 1.18 -14.22
CA ILE A 295 -10.47 2.13 -15.30
C ILE A 295 -11.71 1.68 -16.09
N ASN A 296 -11.81 0.40 -16.45
CA ASN A 296 -12.96 -0.13 -17.19
C ASN A 296 -14.27 -0.03 -16.39
N HIS A 297 -14.21 -0.23 -15.07
CA HIS A 297 -15.37 -0.03 -14.19
C HIS A 297 -15.86 1.43 -14.20
N SER A 298 -14.93 2.39 -14.33
CA SER A 298 -15.25 3.82 -14.30
C SER A 298 -15.80 4.36 -15.63
N TYR A 299 -15.34 3.83 -16.77
CA TYR A 299 -15.67 4.37 -18.10
C TYR A 299 -16.51 3.44 -18.99
N GLY A 300 -16.59 2.15 -18.67
CA GLY A 300 -17.38 1.15 -19.39
C GLY A 300 -16.82 0.75 -20.77
N ASP A 301 -16.89 -0.56 -21.06
CA ASP A 301 -16.64 -1.17 -22.37
C ASP A 301 -15.41 -0.64 -23.14
N LEU A 302 -14.27 -0.56 -22.43
CA LEU A 302 -13.05 0.00 -22.97
C LEU A 302 -12.28 -0.98 -23.87
N GLU A 303 -11.59 -0.40 -24.85
CA GLU A 303 -10.51 -1.03 -25.59
C GLU A 303 -9.20 -0.34 -25.20
N PHE A 304 -8.27 -1.10 -24.63
CA PHE A 304 -6.98 -0.62 -24.17
C PHE A 304 -5.89 -0.80 -25.23
N ILE A 305 -4.96 0.14 -25.24
CA ILE A 305 -3.77 0.14 -26.08
C ILE A 305 -2.56 0.24 -25.15
N THR A 306 -1.80 -0.86 -25.12
CA THR A 306 -0.57 -1.02 -24.35
C THR A 306 0.50 -1.59 -25.29
N PRO A 307 1.78 -1.56 -24.90
CA PRO A 307 2.82 -2.25 -25.66
C PRO A 307 2.55 -3.76 -25.80
N TYR A 308 1.90 -4.35 -24.80
CA TYR A 308 1.80 -5.81 -24.63
C TYR A 308 0.63 -6.46 -25.34
N ASN A 309 -0.36 -5.69 -25.80
CA ASN A 309 -1.51 -6.23 -26.49
C ASN A 309 -1.51 -5.91 -27.98
N THR A 310 -2.23 -6.71 -28.76
CA THR A 310 -2.53 -6.40 -30.15
C THR A 310 -3.72 -5.45 -30.24
N TYR A 311 -3.54 -4.34 -30.95
CA TYR A 311 -4.61 -3.42 -31.34
C TYR A 311 -4.61 -3.23 -32.86
N ARG A 312 -3.68 -2.43 -33.42
CA ARG A 312 -3.42 -2.39 -34.88
C ARG A 312 -2.05 -2.97 -35.24
N LEU A 313 -1.08 -2.81 -34.34
CA LEU A 313 0.25 -3.40 -34.42
C LEU A 313 0.31 -4.66 -33.56
N ALA A 314 1.24 -5.55 -33.89
CA ALA A 314 1.58 -6.69 -33.05
C ALA A 314 2.01 -6.22 -31.64
N ALA A 315 1.84 -7.07 -30.64
CA ALA A 315 2.41 -6.84 -29.32
C ALA A 315 3.94 -6.90 -29.37
N ILE A 316 4.62 -6.10 -28.55
CA ILE A 316 6.06 -6.23 -28.34
C ILE A 316 6.37 -7.34 -27.31
N GLU A 317 7.60 -7.81 -27.28
CA GLU A 317 8.06 -8.69 -26.20
C GLU A 317 8.06 -7.94 -24.86
N GLN A 318 7.45 -8.53 -23.82
CA GLN A 318 7.18 -7.85 -22.54
C GLN A 318 8.44 -7.30 -21.85
N SER A 319 9.61 -7.89 -22.09
CA SER A 319 10.89 -7.49 -21.49
C SER A 319 11.55 -6.28 -22.15
N THR A 320 10.98 -5.72 -23.22
CA THR A 320 11.72 -4.84 -24.14
C THR A 320 11.36 -3.35 -24.07
N ALA A 321 10.26 -2.95 -23.43
CA ALA A 321 9.93 -1.54 -23.26
C ALA A 321 9.40 -1.20 -21.85
N PRO A 322 9.88 -0.11 -21.23
CA PRO A 322 9.32 0.40 -19.98
C PRO A 322 7.91 0.93 -20.21
N LEU A 323 6.95 0.47 -19.40
CA LEU A 323 5.57 0.92 -19.45
C LEU A 323 5.40 2.25 -18.71
N SER A 324 5.44 3.36 -19.43
CA SER A 324 5.17 4.70 -18.88
C SER A 324 3.75 5.18 -19.19
N TRP A 325 3.19 4.77 -20.32
CA TRP A 325 1.89 5.22 -20.78
C TRP A 325 1.00 4.07 -21.26
N ILE A 326 -0.29 4.23 -21.04
CA ILE A 326 -1.34 3.43 -21.69
C ILE A 326 -2.37 4.36 -22.33
N ALA A 327 -3.08 3.88 -23.34
CA ALA A 327 -4.25 4.56 -23.86
C ALA A 327 -5.47 3.65 -23.78
N PHE A 328 -6.65 4.25 -23.76
CA PHE A 328 -7.90 3.52 -23.81
C PHE A 328 -9.00 4.36 -24.45
N LYS A 329 -9.99 3.69 -25.04
CA LYS A 329 -11.13 4.35 -25.67
C LYS A 329 -12.41 3.53 -25.54
N ASN A 330 -13.54 4.22 -25.63
CA ASN A 330 -14.84 3.64 -25.95
C ASN A 330 -15.42 4.35 -27.20
N SER A 331 -16.73 4.28 -27.42
CA SER A 331 -17.40 4.97 -28.54
C SER A 331 -17.31 6.49 -28.44
N ASP A 332 -17.21 7.04 -27.23
CA ASP A 332 -17.43 8.46 -26.97
C ASP A 332 -16.14 9.23 -26.67
N HIS A 333 -15.15 8.54 -26.11
CA HIS A 333 -13.94 9.16 -25.55
C HIS A 333 -12.69 8.32 -25.81
N SER A 334 -11.56 9.04 -25.94
CA SER A 334 -10.22 8.48 -26.01
C SER A 334 -9.34 9.16 -24.97
N PHE A 335 -8.53 8.39 -24.26
CA PHE A 335 -7.66 8.88 -23.21
C PHE A 335 -6.26 8.29 -23.29
N ALA A 336 -5.28 9.06 -22.80
CA ALA A 336 -3.95 8.59 -22.46
C ALA A 336 -3.73 8.75 -20.95
N PHE A 337 -3.11 7.76 -20.32
CA PHE A 337 -2.82 7.74 -18.90
C PHE A 337 -1.32 7.51 -18.68
N ASN A 338 -0.70 8.41 -17.92
CA ASN A 338 0.69 8.27 -17.50
C ASN A 338 0.74 7.51 -16.17
N LEU A 339 1.40 6.36 -16.19
CA LEU A 339 1.50 5.47 -15.03
C LEU A 339 2.46 5.99 -13.95
N GLN A 340 3.43 6.83 -14.32
CA GLN A 340 4.43 7.36 -13.38
C GLN A 340 3.85 8.48 -12.51
N ASN A 341 3.09 9.40 -13.12
CA ASN A 341 2.55 10.57 -12.43
C ASN A 341 1.02 10.49 -12.19
N GLY A 342 0.36 9.44 -12.68
CA GLY A 342 -1.07 9.18 -12.46
C GLY A 342 -2.01 10.15 -13.19
N ARG A 343 -1.52 10.92 -14.17
CA ARG A 343 -2.33 11.91 -14.90
C ARG A 343 -3.07 11.28 -16.06
N LEU A 344 -4.33 11.68 -16.21
CA LEU A 344 -5.22 11.28 -17.30
C LEU A 344 -5.46 12.45 -18.26
N PHE A 345 -5.30 12.19 -19.56
CA PHE A 345 -5.46 13.18 -20.61
C PHE A 345 -6.52 12.71 -21.60
N ARG A 346 -7.47 13.59 -21.92
CA ARG A 346 -8.38 13.37 -23.06
C ARG A 346 -7.62 13.65 -24.34
N ILE A 347 -7.62 12.70 -25.27
CA ILE A 347 -6.87 12.79 -26.53
C ILE A 347 -7.81 12.69 -27.72
N ASN A 348 -7.35 13.21 -28.87
CA ASN A 348 -8.06 13.07 -30.13
C ASN A 348 -7.61 11.80 -30.87
N GLN A 349 -8.25 11.50 -32.00
CA GLN A 349 -7.95 10.32 -32.80
C GLN A 349 -6.51 10.31 -33.33
N VAL A 350 -5.96 11.45 -33.74
CA VAL A 350 -4.59 11.54 -34.28
C VAL A 350 -3.59 11.09 -33.22
N VAL A 351 -3.70 11.62 -32.00
CA VAL A 351 -2.83 11.22 -30.89
C VAL A 351 -2.99 9.74 -30.58
N LEU A 352 -4.22 9.22 -30.50
CA LEU A 352 -4.47 7.79 -30.23
C LEU A 352 -3.81 6.88 -31.28
N GLU A 353 -3.86 7.27 -32.55
CA GLU A 353 -3.28 6.50 -33.64
C GLU A 353 -1.76 6.50 -33.59
N LYS A 354 -1.12 7.65 -33.31
CA LYS A 354 0.34 7.73 -33.18
C LYS A 354 0.84 7.10 -31.89
N PHE A 355 0.05 7.14 -30.83
CA PHE A 355 0.38 6.59 -29.52
C PHE A 355 0.79 5.11 -29.60
N GLU A 356 0.07 4.28 -30.35
CA GLU A 356 0.44 2.86 -30.48
C GLU A 356 1.83 2.67 -31.11
N TYR A 357 2.18 3.48 -32.12
CA TYR A 357 3.50 3.42 -32.75
C TYR A 357 4.61 3.86 -31.79
N ILE A 358 4.34 4.88 -30.95
CA ILE A 358 5.27 5.40 -29.95
C ILE A 358 5.56 4.35 -28.89
N ILE A 359 4.53 3.82 -28.23
CA ILE A 359 4.72 2.88 -27.11
C ILE A 359 5.27 1.51 -27.54
N LYS A 360 5.14 1.16 -28.83
CA LYS A 360 5.70 -0.08 -29.42
C LYS A 360 7.00 0.14 -30.18
N ASN A 361 7.59 1.33 -30.09
CA ASN A 361 8.84 1.71 -30.76
C ASN A 361 8.84 1.40 -32.27
N CYS A 362 7.70 1.62 -32.93
CA CYS A 362 7.50 1.44 -34.36
C CYS A 362 7.48 2.81 -35.07
N LEU A 363 8.45 3.67 -34.75
CA LEU A 363 8.50 5.05 -35.24
C LEU A 363 9.02 5.10 -36.68
N ASP A 364 8.36 5.89 -37.54
CA ASP A 364 8.94 6.35 -38.80
C ASP A 364 9.57 7.73 -38.54
N GLU A 365 10.91 7.82 -38.59
CA GLU A 365 11.65 9.08 -38.35
C GLU A 365 11.24 10.22 -39.30
N LYS A 366 10.60 9.90 -40.43
CA LYS A 366 10.12 10.90 -41.39
C LYS A 366 8.70 11.39 -41.09
N ASP A 367 8.01 10.78 -40.13
CA ASP A 367 6.66 11.15 -39.74
C ASP A 367 6.67 12.29 -38.72
N THR A 368 6.62 13.52 -39.23
CA THR A 368 6.63 14.74 -38.41
C THR A 368 5.49 14.80 -37.40
N VAL A 369 4.33 14.21 -37.72
CA VAL A 369 3.17 14.20 -36.81
C VAL A 369 3.44 13.29 -35.62
N THR A 370 4.11 12.15 -35.83
CA THR A 370 4.48 11.27 -34.72
C THR A 370 5.51 11.95 -33.80
N GLN A 371 6.47 12.68 -34.37
CA GLN A 371 7.45 13.45 -33.58
C GLN A 371 6.79 14.54 -32.72
N GLU A 372 5.84 15.30 -33.29
CA GLU A 372 5.06 16.29 -32.52
C GLU A 372 4.30 15.64 -31.34
N VAL A 373 3.73 14.43 -31.55
CA VAL A 373 3.04 13.71 -30.47
C VAL A 373 4.02 13.23 -29.40
N VAL A 374 5.23 12.79 -29.78
CA VAL A 374 6.28 12.42 -28.83
C VAL A 374 6.66 13.63 -27.96
N GLU A 375 6.95 14.78 -28.56
CA GLU A 375 7.29 16.01 -27.82
C GLU A 375 6.19 16.40 -26.83
N VAL A 376 4.91 16.28 -27.23
CA VAL A 376 3.77 16.54 -26.35
C VAL A 376 3.73 15.56 -25.18
N LEU A 377 3.88 14.25 -25.40
CA LEU A 377 3.87 13.26 -24.33
C LEU A 377 5.06 13.44 -23.37
N GLU A 378 6.25 13.76 -23.90
CA GLU A 378 7.44 14.04 -23.09
C GLU A 378 7.29 15.29 -22.22
N ALA A 379 6.60 16.33 -22.70
CA ALA A 379 6.32 17.51 -21.90
C ALA A 379 5.40 17.24 -20.68
N TYR A 380 4.69 16.10 -20.69
CA TYR A 380 3.79 15.66 -19.62
C TYR A 380 4.28 14.40 -18.89
N ALA A 381 5.49 13.92 -19.19
CA ALA A 381 6.09 12.74 -18.57
C ALA A 381 6.34 12.96 -17.07
#